data_AF-A0A2D7U7K5-F1
#
_entry.id   AF-A0A2D7U7K5-F1
#
_cell.length_a   1.000
_cell.length_b   1.000
_cell.length_c   1.000
_cell.angle_alpha   90.00
_cell.angle_beta   90.00
_cell.angle_gamma   90.00
#
_symmetry.space_group_name_H-M   'P 1'
#
loop_
_entity.id
_entity.type
_entity.pdbx_description
1 polymer ?
#
loop_
_entity_poly.entity_id
_entity_poly.type
_entity_poly.pdbx_seq_one_letter_code
_entity_poly.pdbx_strand_id
1 'polypeptide(L)'
;MTSIKSIDHDFWKNPPWGNGKEKYRLGLKPIEKSQWFKDNISDSLKNYKKNLLESRYTDVIATTKDSTESQKVLAKKLKVNQRNYADLIADISLSVPDDLCIIESNGKQRLLAASICSPSYWNIKSKIGRPLKEIHKPVKTLNEKIGNPIEKFIKNAPFETPFLRENWLIHGDDQRMHLKAEEFPKGMVKDWIVRSERETLCKFSDDHSLFAINVRFQKLSSILKFQEAIEGLKRSLENMDQEEINYFGGNRKVDKIFEFITS
;
A
#
# COMPACT_ATOMS: atom_id res chain seq x y z
N MET A 1 8.94 -14.76 6.53
CA MET A 1 9.65 -14.08 7.63
C MET A 1 10.63 -13.11 7.03
N THR A 2 10.21 -11.85 6.95
CA THR A 2 11.11 -10.74 6.63
C THR A 2 11.68 -10.31 7.96
N SER A 3 12.68 -11.04 8.47
CA SER A 3 13.43 -10.64 9.66
C SER A 3 13.77 -9.15 9.49
N ILE A 4 13.14 -8.28 10.27
CA ILE A 4 13.43 -6.85 10.27
C ILE A 4 14.85 -6.73 10.80
N LYS A 5 15.83 -6.73 9.88
CA LYS A 5 17.24 -6.96 10.22
C LYS A 5 17.88 -5.74 10.88
N SER A 6 17.37 -4.54 10.60
CA SER A 6 17.92 -3.28 11.10
C SER A 6 16.86 -2.19 11.20
N ILE A 7 17.14 -1.20 12.05
CA ILE A 7 16.34 0.02 12.16
C ILE A 7 16.61 0.87 10.91
N ASP A 8 15.55 1.26 10.21
CA ASP A 8 15.63 2.19 9.09
C ASP A 8 15.52 3.62 9.62
N HIS A 9 16.66 4.33 9.68
CA HIS A 9 16.69 5.70 10.19
C HIS A 9 15.96 6.69 9.28
N ASP A 10 15.89 6.47 7.97
CA ASP A 10 15.17 7.37 7.06
C ASP A 10 13.66 7.24 7.27
N PHE A 11 13.19 6.00 7.44
CA PHE A 11 11.80 5.71 7.81
C PHE A 11 11.40 6.45 9.09
N TRP A 12 12.20 6.37 10.15
CA TRP A 12 11.82 6.97 11.43
C TRP A 12 12.04 8.48 11.52
N LYS A 13 12.90 9.06 10.68
CA LYS A 13 12.98 10.52 10.48
C LYS A 13 11.77 11.05 9.70
N ASN A 14 11.21 10.23 8.82
CA ASN A 14 10.06 10.58 7.99
C ASN A 14 8.95 9.52 8.13
N PRO A 15 8.37 9.34 9.33
CA PRO A 15 7.42 8.27 9.57
C PRO A 15 6.14 8.46 8.73
N PRO A 16 5.39 7.40 8.44
CA PRO A 16 4.24 7.47 7.53
C PRO A 16 3.08 8.34 8.05
N TRP A 17 3.03 8.61 9.36
CA TRP A 17 2.09 9.57 9.97
C TRP A 17 2.60 11.01 9.98
N GLY A 18 3.84 11.26 9.54
CA GLY A 18 4.46 12.58 9.54
C GLY A 18 4.37 13.28 10.91
N ASN A 19 3.87 14.51 10.91
CA ASN A 19 3.66 15.27 12.15
C ASN A 19 2.32 14.98 12.84
N GLY A 20 1.47 14.11 12.30
CA GLY A 20 0.16 13.75 12.88
C GLY A 20 -0.94 14.81 12.84
N LYS A 21 -0.77 15.91 12.09
CA LYS A 21 -1.77 16.99 11.98
C LYS A 21 -2.77 16.80 10.85
N GLU A 22 -2.46 16.01 9.84
CA GLU A 22 -3.25 15.93 8.61
C GLU A 22 -4.27 14.79 8.69
N LYS A 23 -5.56 15.13 8.63
CA LYS A 23 -6.67 14.17 8.63
C LYS A 23 -7.29 14.05 7.24
N TYR A 24 -7.59 12.81 6.78
CA TYR A 24 -8.26 12.51 5.50
C TYR A 24 -7.89 13.45 4.33
N ARG A 25 -6.59 13.57 4.02
CA ARG A 25 -6.15 14.21 2.78
C ARG A 25 -5.89 13.13 1.74
N LEU A 26 -6.05 13.48 0.47
CA LEU A 26 -5.54 12.64 -0.63
C LEU A 26 -4.04 12.34 -0.40
N GLY A 27 -3.31 13.29 0.20
CA GLY A 27 -1.94 13.09 0.69
C GLY A 27 -0.90 12.92 -0.43
N LEU A 28 -1.35 12.94 -1.69
CA LEU A 28 -0.54 12.76 -2.87
C LEU A 28 0.35 13.99 -3.11
N LYS A 29 1.66 13.79 -3.06
CA LYS A 29 2.68 14.79 -3.40
C LYS A 29 3.45 14.32 -4.63
N PRO A 30 3.71 15.18 -5.62
CA PRO A 30 4.53 14.79 -6.77
C PRO A 30 5.92 14.39 -6.29
N ILE A 31 6.50 13.38 -6.92
CA ILE A 31 7.90 12.99 -6.70
C ILE A 31 8.62 12.90 -8.04
N GLU A 32 9.95 12.99 -8.00
CA GLU A 32 10.79 12.76 -9.18
C GLU A 32 10.57 11.35 -9.75
N LYS A 33 10.62 11.21 -11.08
CA LYS A 33 10.43 9.92 -11.76
C LYS A 33 11.44 8.86 -11.31
N SER A 34 12.67 9.27 -10.96
CA SER A 34 13.71 8.42 -10.41
C SER A 34 13.37 7.84 -9.03
N GLN A 35 12.43 8.46 -8.31
CA GLN A 35 11.96 8.00 -7.00
C GLN A 35 10.72 7.10 -7.09
N TRP A 36 10.18 6.83 -8.28
CA TRP A 36 8.94 6.04 -8.39
C TRP A 36 9.10 4.64 -7.79
N PHE A 37 10.05 3.86 -8.30
CA PHE A 37 10.50 2.58 -7.74
C PHE A 37 11.92 2.76 -7.20
N LYS A 38 12.03 3.50 -6.09
CA LYS A 38 13.32 3.94 -5.52
C LYS A 38 14.29 2.77 -5.27
N ASP A 39 13.75 1.64 -4.80
CA ASP A 39 14.54 0.47 -4.43
C ASP A 39 14.40 -0.65 -5.46
N ASN A 40 15.50 -1.35 -5.71
CA ASN A 40 15.47 -2.60 -6.45
C ASN A 40 14.77 -3.68 -5.62
N ILE A 41 14.01 -4.56 -6.27
CA ILE A 41 13.45 -5.73 -5.60
C ILE A 41 14.60 -6.61 -5.07
N SER A 42 14.57 -6.94 -3.78
CA SER A 42 15.54 -7.89 -3.22
C SER A 42 15.24 -9.33 -3.67
N ASP A 43 16.27 -10.18 -3.72
CA ASP A 43 16.09 -11.60 -4.07
C ASP A 43 15.10 -12.31 -3.14
N SER A 44 15.12 -11.97 -1.84
CA SER A 44 14.18 -12.53 -0.87
C SER A 44 12.73 -12.19 -1.18
N LEU A 45 12.45 -10.94 -1.57
CA LEU A 45 11.10 -10.49 -1.93
C LEU A 45 10.69 -11.05 -3.28
N LYS A 46 11.62 -11.12 -4.25
CA LYS A 46 11.38 -11.72 -5.56
C LYS A 46 11.01 -13.20 -5.44
N ASN A 47 11.74 -13.96 -4.61
CA ASN A 47 11.44 -15.36 -4.34
C ASN A 47 10.12 -15.53 -3.60
N TYR A 48 9.81 -14.65 -2.64
CA TYR A 48 8.49 -14.63 -1.99
C TYR A 48 7.35 -14.44 -3.01
N LYS A 49 7.47 -13.46 -3.91
CA LYS A 49 6.48 -13.23 -4.98
C LYS A 49 6.37 -14.45 -5.90
N LYS A 50 7.49 -15.00 -6.38
CA LYS A 50 7.51 -16.22 -7.23
C LYS A 50 6.79 -17.40 -6.58
N ASN A 51 7.08 -17.68 -5.32
CA ASN A 51 6.42 -18.76 -4.58
C ASN A 51 4.89 -18.56 -4.55
N LEU A 52 4.40 -17.33 -4.41
CA LEU A 52 2.97 -17.03 -4.47
C LEU A 52 2.39 -17.16 -5.88
N LEU A 53 3.14 -16.75 -6.91
CA LEU A 53 2.72 -16.95 -8.31
C LEU A 53 2.62 -18.45 -8.63
N GLU A 54 3.49 -19.29 -8.10
CA GLU A 54 3.48 -20.73 -8.35
C GLU A 54 2.41 -21.47 -7.55
N SER A 55 2.25 -21.14 -6.26
CA SER A 55 1.38 -21.88 -5.35
C SER A 55 -0.03 -21.30 -5.19
N ARG A 56 -0.20 -19.99 -5.46
CA ARG A 56 -1.41 -19.23 -5.13
C ARG A 56 -1.75 -18.17 -6.18
N TYR A 57 -1.47 -18.46 -7.46
CA TYR A 57 -1.59 -17.50 -8.56
C TYR A 57 -2.89 -16.69 -8.52
N THR A 58 -4.04 -17.35 -8.40
CA THR A 58 -5.34 -16.66 -8.43
C THR A 58 -5.60 -15.78 -7.21
N ASP A 59 -4.93 -16.02 -6.08
CA ASP A 59 -5.09 -15.19 -4.87
C ASP A 59 -4.29 -13.89 -4.94
N VAL A 60 -3.28 -13.83 -5.82
CA VAL A 60 -2.38 -12.67 -5.95
C VAL A 60 -2.49 -11.98 -7.30
N ILE A 61 -2.84 -12.70 -8.36
CA ILE A 61 -3.09 -12.18 -9.70
C ILE A 61 -4.58 -12.19 -9.98
N ALA A 62 -5.09 -11.05 -10.47
CA ALA A 62 -6.40 -10.99 -11.09
C ALA A 62 -6.39 -9.97 -12.22
N THR A 63 -7.04 -10.32 -13.34
CA THR A 63 -7.10 -9.48 -14.53
C THR A 63 -8.51 -9.51 -15.12
N THR A 64 -8.90 -8.41 -15.77
CA THR A 64 -10.09 -8.34 -16.61
C THR A 64 -9.70 -8.69 -18.05
N LYS A 65 -10.67 -9.21 -18.83
CA LYS A 65 -10.42 -9.64 -20.23
C LYS A 65 -9.86 -8.51 -21.12
N ASP A 66 -10.27 -7.28 -20.84
CA ASP A 66 -9.88 -6.06 -21.55
C ASP A 66 -8.57 -5.42 -21.05
N SER A 67 -7.87 -6.04 -20.09
CA SER A 67 -6.62 -5.47 -19.53
C SER A 67 -5.35 -5.81 -20.31
N THR A 68 -5.42 -6.67 -21.34
CA THR A 68 -4.23 -7.21 -22.02
C THR A 68 -3.34 -6.12 -22.61
N GLU A 69 -3.91 -5.12 -23.28
CA GLU A 69 -3.13 -4.05 -23.93
C GLU A 69 -2.48 -3.12 -22.91
N SER A 70 -3.19 -2.76 -21.82
CA SER A 70 -2.62 -1.90 -20.78
C SER A 70 -1.46 -2.58 -20.05
N GLN A 71 -1.52 -3.90 -19.86
CA GLN A 71 -0.39 -4.68 -19.34
C GLN A 71 0.81 -4.65 -20.29
N LYS A 72 0.63 -4.78 -21.62
CA LYS A 72 1.72 -4.68 -22.60
C LYS A 72 2.37 -3.30 -22.61
N VAL A 73 1.57 -2.23 -22.56
CA VAL A 73 2.07 -0.85 -22.48
C VAL A 73 2.91 -0.67 -21.23
N LEU A 74 2.43 -1.16 -20.08
CA LEU A 74 3.18 -1.09 -18.84
C LEU A 74 4.49 -1.90 -18.90
N ALA A 75 4.45 -3.12 -19.43
CA ALA A 75 5.63 -3.98 -19.61
C ALA A 75 6.71 -3.27 -20.43
N LYS A 76 6.34 -2.68 -21.58
CA LYS A 76 7.26 -1.90 -22.43
C LYS A 76 7.88 -0.73 -21.65
N LYS A 77 7.06 -0.01 -20.87
CA LYS A 77 7.50 1.17 -20.11
C LYS A 77 8.48 0.82 -19.00
N LEU A 78 8.28 -0.32 -18.35
CA LEU A 78 9.18 -0.87 -17.33
C LEU A 78 10.26 -1.79 -17.90
N LYS A 79 10.38 -1.88 -19.24
CA LYS A 79 11.37 -2.69 -19.96
C LYS A 79 11.35 -4.18 -19.57
N VAL A 80 10.17 -4.70 -19.27
CA VAL A 80 9.92 -6.12 -18.95
C VAL A 80 9.56 -6.83 -20.24
N ASN A 81 10.43 -7.77 -20.65
CA ASN A 81 10.26 -8.55 -21.88
C ASN A 81 9.93 -10.02 -21.59
N GLN A 82 9.99 -10.42 -20.32
CA GLN A 82 9.69 -11.77 -19.88
C GLN A 82 8.19 -12.05 -20.00
N ARG A 83 7.87 -13.32 -20.27
CA ARG A 83 6.49 -13.80 -20.39
C ARG A 83 6.38 -15.22 -19.86
N ASN A 84 6.73 -15.39 -18.59
CA ASN A 84 6.75 -16.69 -17.94
C ASN A 84 5.37 -17.07 -17.39
N TYR A 85 4.48 -16.09 -17.22
CA TYR A 85 3.16 -16.29 -16.64
C TYR A 85 2.05 -15.93 -17.64
N ALA A 86 0.83 -16.38 -17.33
CA ALA A 86 -0.34 -16.16 -18.18
C ALA A 86 -0.64 -14.67 -18.37
N ASP A 87 -0.63 -13.90 -17.27
CA ASP A 87 -0.82 -12.45 -17.25
C ASP A 87 0.52 -11.72 -17.13
N LEU A 88 0.79 -10.76 -18.03
CA LEU A 88 2.03 -9.98 -18.04
C LEU A 88 2.25 -9.20 -16.73
N ILE A 89 1.19 -8.80 -16.03
CA ILE A 89 1.31 -8.12 -14.72
C ILE A 89 2.09 -8.95 -13.70
N ALA A 90 2.06 -10.29 -13.80
CA ALA A 90 2.85 -11.17 -12.95
C ALA A 90 4.36 -11.04 -13.23
N ASP A 91 4.77 -11.08 -14.50
CA ASP A 91 6.17 -10.85 -14.89
C ASP A 91 6.64 -9.44 -14.51
N ILE A 92 5.79 -8.42 -14.72
CA ILE A 92 6.09 -7.04 -14.31
C ILE A 92 6.29 -6.93 -12.80
N SER A 93 5.46 -7.61 -12.00
CA SER A 93 5.56 -7.57 -10.53
C SER A 93 6.88 -8.11 -9.97
N LEU A 94 7.62 -8.91 -10.76
CA LEU A 94 8.91 -9.47 -10.38
C LEU A 94 10.10 -8.55 -10.68
N SER A 95 9.88 -7.39 -11.33
CA SER A 95 10.92 -6.38 -11.58
C SER A 95 10.94 -5.25 -10.55
N VAL A 96 9.91 -5.14 -9.70
CA VAL A 96 9.75 -4.07 -8.71
C VAL A 96 9.33 -4.63 -7.35
N PRO A 97 9.71 -3.99 -6.23
CA PRO A 97 9.32 -4.47 -4.90
C PRO A 97 7.81 -4.31 -4.62
N ASP A 98 7.16 -3.36 -5.29
CA ASP A 98 5.78 -2.97 -5.08
C ASP A 98 4.76 -4.03 -5.55
N ASP A 99 3.63 -4.12 -4.86
CA ASP A 99 2.41 -4.69 -5.43
C ASP A 99 1.82 -3.70 -6.45
N LEU A 100 1.19 -4.20 -7.51
CA LEU A 100 0.83 -3.39 -8.69
C LEU A 100 -0.66 -3.49 -9.01
N CYS A 101 -1.26 -2.36 -9.36
CA CYS A 101 -2.66 -2.21 -9.78
C CYS A 101 -2.75 -1.31 -11.02
N ILE A 102 -3.18 -1.85 -12.16
CA ILE A 102 -3.54 -1.05 -13.34
C ILE A 102 -5.00 -0.62 -13.21
N ILE A 103 -5.23 0.69 -13.27
CA ILE A 103 -6.53 1.32 -13.10
C ILE A 103 -6.85 2.14 -14.35
N GLU A 104 -8.10 2.13 -14.78
CA GLU A 104 -8.57 3.09 -15.79
C GLU A 104 -8.42 4.52 -15.26
N SER A 105 -7.72 5.40 -15.98
CA SER A 105 -7.67 6.83 -15.61
C SER A 105 -9.01 7.52 -15.88
N ASN A 106 -9.70 7.06 -16.94
CA ASN A 106 -10.96 7.62 -17.43
C ASN A 106 -12.16 6.71 -17.09
N GLY A 107 -13.36 7.16 -17.45
CA GLY A 107 -14.58 6.36 -17.31
C GLY A 107 -14.92 6.05 -15.85
N LYS A 108 -15.11 4.75 -15.55
CA LYS A 108 -15.52 4.27 -14.22
C LYS A 108 -14.34 4.02 -13.27
N GLN A 109 -13.10 4.19 -13.73
CA GLN A 109 -11.89 3.96 -12.93
C GLN A 109 -11.86 2.56 -12.32
N ARG A 110 -12.05 1.55 -13.17
CA ARG A 110 -12.01 0.15 -12.76
C ARG A 110 -10.59 -0.32 -12.50
N LEU A 111 -10.44 -1.25 -11.56
CA LEU A 111 -9.20 -2.03 -11.41
C LEU A 111 -9.15 -3.12 -12.49
N LEU A 112 -8.22 -3.00 -13.45
CA LEU A 112 -8.16 -3.85 -14.64
C LEU A 112 -7.22 -5.05 -14.48
N ALA A 113 -6.07 -4.86 -13.87
CA ALA A 113 -5.10 -5.93 -13.63
C ALA A 113 -4.35 -5.64 -12.34
N ALA A 114 -4.04 -6.67 -11.58
CA ALA A 114 -3.29 -6.49 -10.35
C ALA A 114 -2.43 -7.70 -10.00
N SER A 115 -1.31 -7.41 -9.34
CA SER A 115 -0.44 -8.37 -8.67
C SER A 115 -0.24 -7.92 -7.21
N ILE A 116 -0.90 -8.62 -6.28
CA ILE A 116 -0.98 -8.25 -4.86
C ILE A 116 -0.44 -9.40 -4.01
N CYS A 117 0.86 -9.35 -3.70
CA CYS A 117 1.55 -10.37 -2.91
C CYS A 117 1.61 -10.04 -1.41
N SER A 118 1.35 -8.78 -1.05
CA SER A 118 1.42 -8.27 0.31
C SER A 118 0.15 -7.48 0.68
N PRO A 119 -1.07 -8.01 0.55
CA PRO A 119 -2.29 -7.28 0.95
C PRO A 119 -2.37 -7.05 2.47
N SER A 120 -3.07 -5.98 2.86
CA SER A 120 -3.43 -5.68 4.26
C SER A 120 -4.94 -5.69 4.45
N TYR A 121 -5.48 -6.85 4.82
CA TYR A 121 -6.89 -7.10 5.17
C TYR A 121 -7.89 -7.03 4.02
N TRP A 122 -7.45 -7.34 2.80
CA TRP A 122 -8.33 -7.45 1.64
C TRP A 122 -7.83 -8.50 0.64
N ASN A 123 -8.71 -8.91 -0.28
CA ASN A 123 -8.37 -9.86 -1.35
C ASN A 123 -8.70 -9.26 -2.73
N ILE A 124 -7.83 -9.50 -3.71
CA ILE A 124 -7.95 -8.94 -5.05
C ILE A 124 -9.11 -9.49 -5.88
N LYS A 125 -9.46 -10.78 -5.74
CA LYS A 125 -10.62 -11.41 -6.41
C LYS A 125 -11.93 -10.65 -6.14
N SER A 126 -12.08 -10.09 -4.95
CA SER A 126 -13.28 -9.32 -4.59
C SER A 126 -13.33 -7.91 -5.19
N LYS A 127 -12.23 -7.42 -5.76
CA LYS A 127 -12.04 -6.03 -6.20
C LYS A 127 -11.85 -5.89 -7.71
N ILE A 128 -11.28 -6.89 -8.38
CA ILE A 128 -10.98 -6.84 -9.82
C ILE A 128 -12.23 -6.51 -10.65
N GLY A 129 -12.07 -5.63 -11.65
CA GLY A 129 -13.12 -5.14 -12.53
C GLY A 129 -14.08 -4.11 -11.92
N ARG A 130 -13.97 -3.81 -10.61
CA ARG A 130 -14.85 -2.85 -9.93
C ARG A 130 -14.28 -1.43 -9.97
N PRO A 131 -15.14 -0.40 -10.02
CA PRO A 131 -14.74 1.00 -9.81
C PRO A 131 -14.05 1.21 -8.47
N LEU A 132 -13.06 2.11 -8.40
CA LEU A 132 -12.39 2.44 -7.14
C LEU A 132 -13.38 2.87 -6.04
N LYS A 133 -14.42 3.63 -6.38
CA LYS A 133 -15.47 4.03 -5.42
C LYS A 133 -16.12 2.82 -4.75
N GLU A 134 -16.34 1.73 -5.48
CA GLU A 134 -16.89 0.49 -4.94
C GLU A 134 -15.87 -0.30 -4.13
N ILE A 135 -14.62 -0.34 -4.59
CA ILE A 135 -13.52 -1.02 -3.91
C ILE A 135 -13.34 -0.45 -2.49
N HIS A 136 -13.47 0.86 -2.33
CA HIS A 136 -13.30 1.58 -1.06
C HIS A 136 -14.55 1.67 -0.18
N LYS A 137 -15.72 1.17 -0.62
CA LYS A 137 -16.95 1.16 0.20
C LYS A 137 -16.78 0.62 1.63
N PRO A 138 -15.96 -0.41 1.90
CA PRO A 138 -15.76 -0.91 3.27
C PRO A 138 -15.10 0.09 4.21
N VAL A 139 -14.33 1.06 3.68
CA VAL A 139 -13.75 2.14 4.48
C VAL A 139 -14.83 3.22 4.64
N LYS A 140 -15.62 3.08 5.70
CA LYS A 140 -16.72 4.00 5.99
C LYS A 140 -16.22 5.45 5.98
N THR A 141 -17.04 6.35 5.45
CA THR A 141 -16.76 7.79 5.28
C THR A 141 -15.67 8.19 4.27
N LEU A 142 -14.81 7.28 3.76
CA LEU A 142 -13.77 7.66 2.80
C LEU A 142 -14.36 8.25 1.51
N ASN A 143 -15.35 7.58 0.93
CA ASN A 143 -16.00 8.04 -0.29
C ASN A 143 -16.71 9.38 -0.09
N GLU A 144 -17.32 9.60 1.07
CA GLU A 144 -17.99 10.86 1.43
C GLU A 144 -16.98 11.99 1.59
N LYS A 145 -15.85 11.73 2.25
CA LYS A 145 -14.83 12.72 2.55
C LYS A 145 -13.95 13.06 1.33
N ILE A 146 -13.48 12.05 0.60
CA ILE A 146 -12.45 12.23 -0.45
C ILE A 146 -12.67 11.42 -1.75
N GLY A 147 -13.81 10.74 -1.92
CA GLY A 147 -14.07 9.94 -3.13
C GLY A 147 -14.03 10.77 -4.42
N ASN A 148 -14.77 11.88 -4.47
CA ASN A 148 -14.79 12.77 -5.64
C ASN A 148 -13.40 13.41 -5.92
N PRO A 149 -12.66 13.91 -4.91
CA PRO A 149 -11.26 14.31 -5.09
C PRO A 149 -10.36 13.23 -5.69
N ILE A 150 -10.44 11.97 -5.24
CA ILE A 150 -9.68 10.85 -5.80
C ILE A 150 -10.02 10.66 -7.28
N GLU A 151 -11.30 10.60 -7.62
CA GLU A 151 -11.74 10.39 -9.00
C GLU A 151 -11.25 11.50 -9.94
N LYS A 152 -11.40 12.76 -9.52
CA LYS A 152 -10.90 13.92 -10.26
C LYS A 152 -9.38 13.89 -10.40
N PHE A 153 -8.67 13.51 -9.36
CA PHE A 153 -7.21 13.44 -9.41
C PHE A 153 -6.73 12.40 -10.41
N ILE A 154 -7.23 11.17 -10.33
CA ILE A 154 -6.84 10.07 -11.23
C ILE A 154 -7.09 10.44 -12.70
N LYS A 155 -8.24 11.07 -12.99
CA LYS A 155 -8.59 11.52 -14.35
C LYS A 155 -7.62 12.56 -14.89
N ASN A 156 -7.24 13.51 -14.05
CA ASN A 156 -6.45 14.68 -14.44
C ASN A 156 -4.95 14.57 -14.08
N ALA A 157 -4.51 13.42 -13.58
CA ALA A 157 -3.12 13.22 -13.17
C ALA A 157 -2.18 13.51 -14.35
N PRO A 158 -1.13 14.35 -14.15
CA PRO A 158 -0.14 14.61 -15.18
C PRO A 158 0.50 13.32 -15.69
N PHE A 159 0.76 13.28 -17.00
CA PHE A 159 1.38 12.13 -17.65
C PHE A 159 2.81 11.91 -17.14
N GLU A 160 3.14 10.68 -16.79
CA GLU A 160 4.45 10.24 -16.26
C GLU A 160 4.95 10.94 -14.99
N THR A 161 4.11 11.67 -14.27
CA THR A 161 4.44 12.22 -12.96
C THR A 161 3.91 11.30 -11.86
N PRO A 162 4.77 10.57 -11.14
CA PRO A 162 4.35 9.80 -9.98
C PRO A 162 3.99 10.72 -8.82
N PHE A 163 2.90 10.40 -8.14
CA PHE A 163 2.48 11.05 -6.91
C PHE A 163 2.51 10.04 -5.78
N LEU A 164 3.10 10.43 -4.67
CA LEU A 164 3.34 9.60 -3.50
C LEU A 164 2.41 10.00 -2.37
N ARG A 165 1.86 9.00 -1.69
CA ARG A 165 1.33 9.13 -0.33
C ARG A 165 1.81 7.97 0.53
N GLU A 166 1.61 8.11 1.83
CA GLU A 166 1.94 7.09 2.81
C GLU A 166 0.65 6.62 3.49
N ASN A 167 0.55 5.31 3.66
CA ASN A 167 -0.48 4.66 4.46
C ASN A 167 0.21 3.78 5.51
N TRP A 168 -0.44 3.52 6.65
CA TRP A 168 0.16 2.74 7.71
C TRP A 168 -0.87 2.10 8.65
N LEU A 169 -0.46 0.97 9.21
CA LEU A 169 -1.14 0.22 10.27
C LEU A 169 -0.08 -0.34 11.22
N ILE A 170 -0.51 -0.79 12.40
CA ILE A 170 0.35 -1.54 13.33
C ILE A 170 -0.16 -2.98 13.36
N HIS A 171 0.68 -3.96 13.04
CA HIS A 171 0.35 -5.38 12.94
C HIS A 171 0.98 -6.17 14.09
N GLY A 172 0.44 -7.35 14.38
CA GLY A 172 1.05 -8.29 15.33
C GLY A 172 2.26 -9.05 14.80
N ASP A 173 2.50 -9.05 13.48
CA ASP A 173 3.59 -9.76 12.83
C ASP A 173 4.14 -9.03 11.59
N ASP A 174 5.21 -9.59 11.01
CA ASP A 174 5.88 -9.11 9.80
C ASP A 174 5.43 -9.88 8.53
N GLN A 175 4.32 -10.62 8.61
CA GLN A 175 3.83 -11.37 7.45
C GLN A 175 3.29 -10.41 6.39
N ARG A 176 3.66 -10.68 5.14
CA ARG A 176 3.32 -9.82 4.02
C ARG A 176 1.86 -9.94 3.63
N MET A 177 1.32 -11.16 3.60
CA MET A 177 -0.03 -11.43 3.14
C MET A 177 -1.01 -11.59 4.29
N HIS A 178 -1.88 -10.60 4.44
CA HIS A 178 -3.04 -10.63 5.32
C HIS A 178 -4.31 -10.42 4.49
N LEU A 179 -5.11 -11.48 4.28
CA LEU A 179 -6.34 -11.39 3.46
C LEU A 179 -7.59 -10.99 4.25
N LYS A 180 -7.51 -11.05 5.58
CA LYS A 180 -8.59 -10.71 6.53
C LYS A 180 -7.95 -9.96 7.70
N ALA A 181 -8.73 -9.10 8.35
CA ALA A 181 -8.30 -8.42 9.57
C ALA A 181 -7.75 -9.41 10.59
N GLU A 182 -6.62 -9.06 11.21
CA GLU A 182 -6.08 -9.81 12.34
C GLU A 182 -6.99 -9.63 13.57
N GLU A 183 -6.98 -10.62 14.46
CA GLU A 183 -7.46 -10.41 15.83
C GLU A 183 -6.52 -9.44 16.56
N PHE A 184 -6.92 -9.02 17.76
CA PHE A 184 -6.06 -8.20 18.60
C PHE A 184 -4.64 -8.81 18.70
N PRO A 185 -3.57 -8.07 18.35
CA PRO A 185 -2.22 -8.61 18.30
C PRO A 185 -1.79 -9.27 19.61
N LYS A 186 -1.19 -10.47 19.50
CA LYS A 186 -0.61 -11.20 20.63
C LYS A 186 0.77 -10.63 20.97
N GLY A 187 1.29 -10.96 22.15
CA GLY A 187 2.63 -10.54 22.60
C GLY A 187 2.69 -9.12 23.16
N MET A 188 3.91 -8.63 23.38
CA MET A 188 4.16 -7.30 23.93
C MET A 188 4.06 -6.22 22.85
N VAL A 189 3.50 -5.05 23.19
CA VAL A 189 3.34 -3.92 22.26
C VAL A 189 4.65 -3.50 21.59
N LYS A 190 5.77 -3.55 22.33
CA LYS A 190 7.11 -3.23 21.78
C LYS A 190 7.51 -4.09 20.58
N ASP A 191 6.99 -5.33 20.51
CA ASP A 191 7.31 -6.29 19.45
C ASP A 191 6.34 -6.22 18.27
N TRP A 192 5.29 -5.42 18.35
CA TRP A 192 4.37 -5.17 17.23
C TRP A 192 5.10 -4.47 16.08
N ILE A 193 4.54 -4.57 14.89
CA ILE A 193 5.17 -4.15 13.65
C ILE A 193 4.44 -2.94 13.09
N VAL A 194 5.14 -1.82 12.91
CA VAL A 194 4.67 -0.74 12.04
C VAL A 194 4.77 -1.24 10.61
N ARG A 195 3.60 -1.43 9.98
CA ARG A 195 3.47 -1.76 8.57
C ARG A 195 3.08 -0.51 7.82
N SER A 196 3.97 -0.05 6.93
CA SER A 196 3.75 1.12 6.09
C SER A 196 3.64 0.72 4.63
N GLU A 197 2.79 1.44 3.92
CA GLU A 197 2.55 1.31 2.50
C GLU A 197 2.93 2.63 1.84
N ARG A 198 4.08 2.63 1.17
CA ARG A 198 4.50 3.73 0.32
C ARG A 198 3.77 3.56 -1.01
N GLU A 199 2.76 4.38 -1.22
CA GLU A 199 1.80 4.23 -2.31
C GLU A 199 2.02 5.29 -3.38
N THR A 200 2.23 4.86 -4.62
CA THR A 200 2.38 5.79 -5.75
C THR A 200 1.26 5.62 -6.76
N LEU A 201 0.78 6.74 -7.29
CA LEU A 201 -0.11 6.78 -8.45
C LEU A 201 0.59 7.52 -9.59
N CYS A 202 0.68 6.90 -10.77
CA CYS A 202 1.27 7.53 -11.93
C CYS A 202 0.48 7.18 -13.19
N LYS A 203 0.09 8.19 -13.97
CA LYS A 203 -0.55 8.00 -15.26
C LYS A 203 0.50 7.59 -16.29
N PHE A 204 0.33 6.42 -16.90
CA PHE A 204 1.33 5.83 -17.80
C PHE A 204 0.87 5.65 -19.24
N SER A 205 -0.42 5.85 -19.51
CA SER A 205 -1.02 6.09 -20.84
C SER A 205 -2.17 7.08 -20.69
N ASP A 206 -2.79 7.52 -21.80
CA ASP A 206 -3.94 8.43 -21.76
C ASP A 206 -5.13 7.87 -20.95
N ASP A 207 -5.27 6.54 -20.96
CA ASP A 207 -6.39 5.83 -20.34
C ASP A 207 -6.04 5.04 -19.08
N HIS A 208 -4.78 4.98 -18.66
CA HIS A 208 -4.36 4.08 -17.57
C HIS A 208 -3.38 4.73 -16.60
N SER A 209 -3.63 4.45 -15.32
CA SER A 209 -2.78 4.78 -14.20
C SER A 209 -2.29 3.50 -13.52
N LEU A 210 -1.05 3.53 -13.04
CA LEU A 210 -0.50 2.48 -12.21
C LEU A 210 -0.53 2.97 -10.76
N PHE A 211 -1.20 2.21 -9.91
CA PHE A 211 -1.09 2.32 -8.47
C PHE A 211 -0.14 1.24 -7.98
N ALA A 212 0.97 1.66 -7.36
CA ALA A 212 2.00 0.77 -6.85
C ALA A 212 2.13 0.92 -5.33
N ILE A 213 2.24 -0.20 -4.62
CA ILE A 213 2.16 -0.28 -3.16
C ILE A 213 3.41 -0.98 -2.64
N ASN A 214 4.35 -0.19 -2.10
CA ASN A 214 5.57 -0.73 -1.50
C ASN A 214 5.37 -0.96 0.00
N VAL A 215 5.31 -2.23 0.41
CA VAL A 215 5.09 -2.62 1.81
C VAL A 215 6.42 -2.71 2.57
N ARG A 216 6.51 -1.89 3.62
CA ARG A 216 7.67 -1.73 4.50
C ARG A 216 7.30 -2.07 5.95
N PHE A 217 8.27 -2.62 6.69
CA PHE A 217 8.08 -3.05 8.07
C PHE A 217 9.15 -2.46 8.97
N GLN A 218 8.76 -2.00 10.16
CA GLN A 218 9.66 -1.62 11.25
C GLN A 218 9.10 -2.13 12.58
N LYS A 219 9.96 -2.56 13.51
CA LYS A 219 9.51 -2.88 14.87
C LYS A 219 9.03 -1.61 15.58
N LEU A 220 7.88 -1.67 16.25
CA LEU A 220 7.33 -0.53 16.98
C LEU A 220 8.30 -0.02 18.05
N SER A 221 9.02 -0.92 18.74
CA SER A 221 10.06 -0.52 19.71
C SER A 221 11.12 0.44 19.17
N SER A 222 11.37 0.43 17.86
CA SER A 222 12.38 1.31 17.26
C SER A 222 11.99 2.78 17.35
N ILE A 223 10.69 3.10 17.46
CA ILE A 223 10.18 4.47 17.61
C ILE A 223 10.76 5.18 18.82
N LEU A 224 11.12 4.44 19.88
CA LEU A 224 11.65 4.97 21.13
C LEU A 224 12.98 5.73 20.98
N LYS A 225 13.63 5.60 19.81
CA LYS A 225 14.84 6.34 19.47
C LYS A 225 14.58 7.66 18.73
N PHE A 226 13.31 7.98 18.44
CA PHE A 226 12.92 9.08 17.54
C PHE A 226 11.77 9.88 18.13
N GLN A 227 12.11 10.93 18.89
CA GLN A 227 11.15 11.76 19.61
C GLN A 227 10.07 12.37 18.70
N GLU A 228 10.46 12.92 17.54
CA GLU A 228 9.50 13.51 16.60
C GLU A 228 8.50 12.48 16.04
N ALA A 229 8.94 11.23 15.86
CA ALA A 229 8.07 10.15 15.41
C ALA A 229 7.07 9.75 16.50
N ILE A 230 7.49 9.69 17.77
CA ILE A 230 6.60 9.48 18.92
C ILE A 230 5.52 10.56 18.94
N GLU A 231 5.93 11.83 18.87
CA GLU A 231 5.00 12.95 18.92
C GLU A 231 4.01 12.96 17.76
N GLY A 232 4.49 12.63 16.55
CA GLY A 232 3.64 12.49 15.37
C GLY A 232 2.63 11.36 15.53
N LEU A 233 3.05 10.21 16.07
CA LEU A 233 2.16 9.07 16.30
C LEU A 233 1.13 9.40 17.37
N LYS A 234 1.56 10.00 18.48
CA LYS A 234 0.69 10.48 19.57
C LYS A 234 -0.44 11.36 19.03
N ARG A 235 -0.09 12.43 18.30
CA ARG A 235 -1.06 13.34 17.70
C ARG A 235 -1.98 12.64 16.70
N SER A 236 -1.46 11.68 15.94
CA SER A 236 -2.28 10.90 15.00
C SER A 236 -3.33 10.08 15.71
N LEU A 237 -2.94 9.36 16.78
CA LEU A 237 -3.85 8.54 17.57
C LEU A 237 -4.92 9.40 18.28
N GLU A 238 -4.53 10.55 18.84
CA GLU A 238 -5.46 11.50 19.49
C GLU A 238 -6.48 12.09 18.50
N ASN A 239 -6.12 12.23 17.23
CA ASN A 239 -6.96 12.84 16.20
C ASN A 239 -7.86 11.85 15.45
N MET A 240 -7.74 10.54 15.70
CA MET A 240 -8.59 9.53 15.06
C MET A 240 -10.05 9.69 15.52
N ASP A 241 -10.98 9.65 14.58
CA ASP A 241 -12.40 9.47 14.87
C ASP A 241 -12.72 7.99 15.16
N GLN A 242 -13.92 7.71 15.66
CA GLN A 242 -14.28 6.35 16.09
C GLN A 242 -14.23 5.33 14.93
N GLU A 243 -14.53 5.75 13.69
CA GLU A 243 -14.46 4.85 12.54
C GLU A 243 -13.01 4.58 12.12
N GLU A 244 -12.13 5.59 12.20
CA GLU A 244 -10.68 5.40 12.04
C GLU A 244 -10.13 4.45 13.11
N ILE A 245 -10.52 4.63 14.38
CA ILE A 245 -10.12 3.72 15.46
C ILE A 245 -10.59 2.30 15.18
N ASN A 246 -11.85 2.11 14.76
CA ASN A 246 -12.38 0.80 14.42
C ASN A 246 -11.58 0.15 13.27
N TYR A 247 -11.27 0.91 12.23
CA TYR A 247 -10.45 0.45 11.10
C TYR A 247 -9.01 0.12 11.54
N PHE A 248 -8.45 0.90 12.46
CA PHE A 248 -7.10 0.74 12.99
C PHE A 248 -6.95 -0.47 13.94
N GLY A 249 -8.06 -1.05 14.40
CA GLY A 249 -8.11 -2.24 15.26
C GLY A 249 -8.74 -2.04 16.65
N GLY A 250 -9.45 -0.93 16.85
CA GLY A 250 -10.29 -0.64 18.01
C GLY A 250 -9.58 0.12 19.14
N ASN A 251 -10.38 0.68 20.06
CA ASN A 251 -9.92 1.53 21.17
C ASN A 251 -8.80 0.87 21.98
N ARG A 252 -8.98 -0.41 22.36
CA ARG A 252 -7.99 -1.17 23.12
C ARG A 252 -6.60 -1.17 22.47
N LYS A 253 -6.53 -1.22 21.14
CA LYS A 253 -5.25 -1.23 20.41
C LYS A 253 -4.59 0.14 20.43
N VAL A 254 -5.38 1.19 20.21
CA VAL A 254 -4.95 2.59 20.30
C VAL A 254 -4.41 2.89 21.70
N ASP A 255 -5.16 2.55 22.75
CA ASP A 255 -4.76 2.80 24.14
C ASP A 255 -3.44 2.11 24.48
N LYS A 256 -3.27 0.85 24.07
CA LYS A 256 -2.04 0.09 24.32
C LYS A 256 -0.81 0.66 23.61
N ILE A 257 -0.99 1.16 22.38
CA ILE A 257 0.10 1.82 21.65
C ILE A 257 0.43 3.16 22.31
N PHE A 258 -0.60 3.92 22.69
CA PHE A 258 -0.43 5.21 23.36
C PHE A 258 0.32 5.06 24.68
N GLU A 259 -0.12 4.15 25.56
CA GLU A 259 0.57 3.80 26.80
C GLU A 259 2.06 3.50 26.54
N PHE A 260 2.36 2.64 25.57
CA PHE A 260 3.72 2.22 25.25
C PHE A 260 4.63 3.35 24.78
N ILE A 261 4.13 4.29 23.95
CA ILE A 261 4.96 5.39 23.44
C ILE A 261 5.06 6.58 24.42
N THR A 262 4.25 6.56 25.49
CA THR A 262 4.28 7.59 26.56
C THR A 262 4.94 7.13 27.86
N SER A 263 5.22 5.84 28.01
CA SER A 263 5.95 5.26 29.14
C SER A 263 7.46 5.48 29.03
#